data_AF-A0AAN0RVE8-F1
#
_entry.id   AF-A0AAN0RVE8-F1
#
_cell.length_a   1.000
_cell.length_b   1.000
_cell.length_c   1.000
_cell.angle_alpha   90.00
_cell.angle_beta   90.00
_cell.angle_gamma   90.00
#
_symmetry.space_group_name_H-M   'P 1'
#
loop_
_entity.id
_entity.type
_entity.pdbx_description
1 polymer ?
#
loop_
_entity_poly.entity_id
_entity_poly.type
_entity_poly.pdbx_seq_one_letter_code
_entity_poly.pdbx_strand_id
1 'polypeptide(L)'
;MTFSIASSWIGSRSERIGPSRIIVTGLFLFVVAALLLALAAAKLDARWFVLPLILFGIGWGAILGPSTLVALGALPREKAAVAMGTSWTVHNIGGASGIAFAIFLTRHFDDFRSGYRALMLALAVIVMIVAVSCHMLASPRAQVDGEAR
;
A
#
# COMPACT_ATOMS: atom_id res chain seq x y z
N MET A 1 -26.30 3.71 -19.69
CA MET A 1 -27.04 2.63 -18.98
C MET A 1 -26.13 1.69 -18.18
N THR A 2 -24.88 1.46 -18.57
CA THR A 2 -23.95 0.55 -17.85
C THR A 2 -23.42 1.08 -16.51
N PHE A 3 -23.35 2.40 -16.32
CA PHE A 3 -22.87 3.01 -15.06
C PHE A 3 -23.85 2.91 -13.88
N SER A 4 -25.15 2.73 -14.12
CA SER A 4 -26.17 2.78 -13.06
C SER A 4 -26.46 1.43 -12.41
N ILE A 5 -26.12 0.30 -13.05
CA ILE A 5 -26.40 -1.04 -12.50
C ILE A 5 -25.31 -1.46 -11.49
N ALA A 6 -24.08 -0.96 -11.64
CA ALA A 6 -23.00 -1.23 -10.70
C ALA A 6 -23.18 -0.52 -9.33
N SER A 7 -23.94 0.58 -9.27
CA SER A 7 -24.06 1.35 -8.02
C SER A 7 -25.00 0.73 -6.97
N SER A 8 -25.95 -0.13 -7.38
CA SER A 8 -26.93 -0.69 -6.44
C SER A 8 -26.45 -1.92 -5.66
N TRP A 9 -25.31 -2.54 -5.98
CA TRP A 9 -24.74 -3.63 -5.15
C TRP A 9 -23.73 -3.14 -4.10
N ILE A 10 -23.27 -1.89 -4.19
CA ILE A 10 -22.24 -1.32 -3.31
C ILE A 10 -22.85 -0.43 -2.21
N GLY A 11 -24.19 -0.37 -2.12
CA GLY A 11 -24.90 0.47 -1.15
C GLY A 11 -24.99 -0.08 0.28
N SER A 12 -24.91 -1.40 0.50
CA SER A 12 -25.17 -1.99 1.84
C SER A 12 -24.00 -2.79 2.44
N ARG A 13 -22.86 -2.89 1.72
CA ARG A 13 -21.62 -3.46 2.27
C ARG A 13 -20.51 -2.44 2.51
N SER A 14 -20.70 -1.19 2.09
CA SER A 14 -19.68 -0.13 2.16
C SER A 14 -19.53 0.51 3.55
N GLU A 15 -20.53 0.42 4.43
CA GLU A 15 -20.44 0.98 5.79
C GLU A 15 -19.75 0.05 6.81
N ARG A 16 -19.49 -1.23 6.48
CA ARG A 16 -18.93 -2.21 7.44
C ARG A 16 -17.44 -2.51 7.28
N ILE A 17 -16.83 -2.14 6.16
CA ILE A 17 -15.40 -2.37 5.92
C ILE A 17 -14.71 -1.02 6.07
N GLY A 18 -14.43 -0.64 7.32
CA GLY A 18 -13.74 0.63 7.62
C GLY A 18 -12.45 0.77 6.80
N PRO A 19 -12.08 2.00 6.40
CA PRO A 19 -10.97 2.25 5.46
C PRO A 19 -9.64 1.65 5.91
N SER A 20 -9.42 1.51 7.22
CA SER A 20 -8.26 0.83 7.80
C SER A 20 -8.13 -0.63 7.32
N ARG A 21 -9.24 -1.39 7.22
CA ARG A 21 -9.20 -2.79 6.75
C ARG A 21 -8.80 -2.86 5.28
N ILE A 22 -9.30 -1.94 4.46
CA ILE A 22 -8.96 -1.87 3.03
C ILE A 22 -7.47 -1.57 2.85
N ILE A 23 -6.93 -0.62 3.61
CA ILE A 23 -5.50 -0.27 3.60
C ILE A 23 -4.64 -1.47 4.01
N VAL A 24 -4.99 -2.16 5.11
CA VAL A 24 -4.27 -3.35 5.58
C VAL A 24 -4.31 -4.46 4.53
N THR A 25 -5.45 -4.72 3.89
CA THR A 25 -5.51 -5.70 2.78
C THR A 25 -4.66 -5.30 1.59
N GLY A 26 -4.58 -4.01 1.26
CA GLY A 26 -3.69 -3.49 0.22
C GLY A 26 -2.20 -3.69 0.56
N LEU A 27 -1.82 -3.50 1.82
CA LEU A 27 -0.46 -3.77 2.29
C LEU A 27 -0.09 -5.27 2.19
N PHE A 28 -1.00 -6.17 2.57
CA PHE A 28 -0.79 -7.60 2.36
C PHE A 28 -0.68 -7.97 0.88
N LEU A 29 -1.49 -7.38 0.00
CA LEU A 29 -1.37 -7.55 -1.44
C LEU A 29 0.00 -7.10 -1.95
N PHE A 30 0.57 -6.01 -1.41
CA PHE A 30 1.93 -5.60 -1.75
C PHE A 30 3.00 -6.60 -1.31
N VAL A 31 2.87 -7.19 -0.12
CA VAL A 31 3.79 -8.25 0.33
C VAL A 31 3.72 -9.43 -0.65
N VAL A 32 2.52 -9.88 -1.00
CA VAL A 32 2.33 -10.99 -1.96
C VAL A 32 2.90 -10.63 -3.34
N ALA A 33 2.63 -9.43 -3.84
CA ALA A 33 3.15 -8.96 -5.12
C ALA A 33 4.68 -8.92 -5.12
N ALA A 34 5.31 -8.40 -4.07
CA ALA A 34 6.76 -8.34 -3.93
C ALA A 34 7.39 -9.74 -3.88
N LEU A 35 6.80 -10.68 -3.14
CA LEU A 35 7.26 -12.08 -3.10
C LEU A 35 7.15 -12.76 -4.47
N LEU A 36 6.05 -12.54 -5.18
CA LEU A 36 5.87 -13.09 -6.52
C LEU A 36 6.82 -12.43 -7.55
N LEU A 37 7.10 -11.13 -7.44
CA LEU A 37 8.13 -10.46 -8.24
C LEU A 37 9.52 -11.03 -7.96
N ALA A 38 9.84 -11.31 -6.69
CA ALA A 38 11.08 -12.00 -6.31
C ALA A 38 11.18 -13.41 -6.94
N LEU A 39 10.06 -14.14 -7.04
CA LEU A 39 10.00 -15.44 -7.69
C LEU A 39 10.07 -15.35 -9.22
N ALA A 40 9.40 -14.36 -9.82
CA ALA A 40 9.44 -14.08 -11.25
C ALA A 40 10.86 -13.70 -11.69
N ALA A 41 11.62 -13.05 -10.80
CA ALA A 41 13.03 -12.80 -10.98
C ALA A 41 13.88 -14.07 -11.08
N ALA A 42 13.39 -15.27 -10.78
CA ALA A 42 14.11 -16.53 -11.06
C ALA A 42 13.76 -17.13 -12.43
N LYS A 43 12.80 -16.56 -13.16
CA LYS A 43 12.28 -17.08 -14.44
C LYS A 43 12.84 -16.30 -15.63
N LEU A 44 12.99 -16.98 -16.77
CA LEU A 44 13.47 -16.36 -18.02
C LEU A 44 12.35 -15.64 -18.80
N ASP A 45 11.09 -16.04 -18.60
CA ASP A 45 9.95 -15.51 -19.34
C ASP A 45 9.32 -14.29 -18.61
N ALA A 46 9.19 -13.18 -19.33
CA ALA A 46 8.61 -11.94 -18.84
C ALA A 46 7.12 -12.07 -18.44
N ARG A 47 6.40 -13.08 -18.94
CA ARG A 47 5.00 -13.31 -18.58
C ARG A 47 4.78 -13.53 -17.09
N TRP A 48 5.80 -14.02 -16.37
CA TRP A 48 5.77 -14.20 -14.92
C TRP A 48 5.64 -12.88 -14.13
N PHE A 49 5.92 -11.73 -14.75
CA PHE A 49 5.79 -10.42 -14.11
C PHE A 49 4.39 -9.81 -14.24
N VAL A 50 3.54 -10.31 -15.15
CA VAL A 50 2.22 -9.73 -15.43
C VAL A 50 1.31 -9.80 -14.19
N LEU A 51 1.12 -11.00 -13.64
CA LEU A 51 0.26 -11.20 -12.48
C LEU A 51 0.74 -10.41 -11.24
N PRO A 52 2.03 -10.45 -10.86
CA PRO A 52 2.52 -9.68 -9.73
C PRO A 52 2.38 -8.16 -9.90
N LEU A 53 2.56 -7.62 -11.12
CA LEU A 53 2.37 -6.20 -11.40
C LEU A 53 0.90 -5.78 -11.29
N ILE A 54 -0.04 -6.63 -11.71
CA ILE A 54 -1.48 -6.40 -11.51
C ILE A 54 -1.79 -6.33 -10.02
N LEU A 55 -1.31 -7.30 -9.23
CA LEU A 55 -1.51 -7.30 -7.78
C LEU A 55 -0.88 -6.08 -7.11
N PHE A 56 0.29 -5.65 -7.56
CA PHE A 56 0.95 -4.43 -7.10
C PHE A 56 0.07 -3.20 -7.36
N GLY A 57 -0.48 -3.06 -8.57
CA GLY A 57 -1.40 -1.96 -8.91
C GLY A 57 -2.68 -1.94 -8.08
N ILE A 58 -3.28 -3.12 -7.85
CA ILE A 58 -4.47 -3.26 -6.99
C ILE A 58 -4.13 -2.88 -5.55
N GLY A 59 -3.02 -3.37 -5.01
CA GLY A 59 -2.54 -3.03 -3.66
C GLY A 59 -2.32 -1.52 -3.50
N TRP A 60 -1.67 -0.88 -4.48
CA TRP A 60 -1.45 0.56 -4.49
C TRP A 60 -2.76 1.36 -4.46
N GLY A 61 -3.73 0.99 -5.31
CA GLY A 61 -5.05 1.63 -5.35
C GLY A 61 -5.82 1.48 -4.03
N ALA A 62 -5.76 0.30 -3.43
CA ALA A 62 -6.39 0.00 -2.14
C ALA A 62 -5.78 0.77 -0.95
N ILE A 63 -4.53 1.20 -1.07
CA ILE A 63 -3.86 2.04 -0.06
C ILE A 63 -4.13 3.51 -0.32
N LEU A 64 -3.81 4.01 -1.51
CA LEU A 64 -3.77 5.44 -1.80
C LEU A 64 -5.15 6.10 -1.69
N GLY A 65 -6.19 5.48 -2.27
CA GLY A 65 -7.54 6.04 -2.30
C GLY A 65 -8.13 6.22 -0.89
N PRO A 66 -8.30 5.13 -0.12
CA PRO A 66 -8.85 5.19 1.23
C PRO A 66 -8.01 6.04 2.18
N SER A 67 -6.67 5.99 2.10
CA SER A 67 -5.80 6.80 2.98
C SER A 67 -5.99 8.30 2.73
N THR A 68 -6.11 8.70 1.46
CA THR A 68 -6.37 10.08 1.08
C THR A 68 -7.74 10.55 1.58
N LEU A 69 -8.77 9.73 1.42
CA LEU A 69 -10.13 10.05 1.87
C LEU A 69 -10.21 10.19 3.40
N VAL A 70 -9.56 9.29 4.15
CA VAL A 70 -9.50 9.37 5.61
C VAL A 70 -8.77 10.64 6.06
N ALA A 71 -7.62 10.93 5.45
CA ALA A 71 -6.83 12.12 5.80
C ALA A 71 -7.63 13.42 5.54
N LEU A 72 -8.27 13.51 4.38
CA LEU A 72 -9.09 14.67 4.02
C LEU A 72 -10.35 14.80 4.88
N GLY A 73 -10.98 13.68 5.22
CA GLY A 73 -12.20 13.67 6.05
C GLY A 73 -11.96 14.13 7.49
N ALA A 74 -10.72 14.10 7.98
CA ALA A 74 -10.36 14.54 9.33
C ALA A 74 -10.07 16.05 9.44
N LEU A 75 -10.10 16.79 8.33
CA LEU A 75 -9.63 18.18 8.26
C LEU A 75 -10.76 19.13 7.81
N PRO A 76 -10.75 20.40 8.26
CA PRO A 76 -11.54 21.46 7.65
C PRO A 76 -11.16 21.63 6.17
N ARG A 77 -12.15 21.98 5.33
CA ARG A 77 -11.98 22.05 3.86
C ARG A 77 -10.89 23.03 3.44
N GLU A 78 -10.67 24.08 4.22
CA GLU A 78 -9.68 25.13 3.97
C GLU A 78 -8.24 24.62 4.16
N LYS A 79 -8.04 23.57 4.96
CA LYS A 79 -6.72 22.96 5.24
C LYS A 79 -6.42 21.74 4.36
N ALA A 80 -7.41 21.21 3.65
CA ALA A 80 -7.30 20.04 2.80
C ALA A 80 -6.18 20.16 1.75
N ALA A 81 -6.09 21.30 1.07
CA ALA A 81 -5.09 21.53 0.03
C ALA A 81 -3.65 21.52 0.58
N VAL A 82 -3.44 22.18 1.72
CA VAL A 82 -2.13 22.23 2.39
C VAL A 82 -1.73 20.83 2.86
N ALA A 83 -2.63 20.11 3.53
CA ALA A 83 -2.36 18.75 4.01
C ALA A 83 -2.04 17.77 2.87
N MET A 84 -2.76 17.85 1.75
CA MET A 84 -2.46 17.06 0.56
C MET A 84 -1.11 17.42 -0.05
N GLY A 85 -0.80 18.71 -0.19
CA GLY A 85 0.50 19.16 -0.70
C GLY A 85 1.67 18.67 0.16
N THR A 86 1.52 18.74 1.49
CA THR A 86 2.50 18.18 2.43
C THR A 86 2.62 16.66 2.28
N SER A 87 1.49 15.94 2.20
CA SER A 87 1.48 14.48 2.05
C SER A 87 2.16 14.02 0.76
N TRP A 88 1.91 14.70 -0.37
CA TRP A 88 2.57 14.42 -1.65
C TRP A 88 4.05 14.76 -1.63
N THR A 89 4.46 15.82 -0.93
CA THR A 89 5.88 16.14 -0.74
C THR A 89 6.59 15.02 0.02
N VAL A 90 6.00 14.55 1.13
CA VAL A 90 6.53 13.43 1.90
C VAL A 90 6.56 12.15 1.05
N HIS A 91 5.51 11.90 0.28
CA HIS A 91 5.47 10.78 -0.66
C HIS A 91 6.61 10.83 -1.68
N ASN A 92 6.87 11.99 -2.29
CA ASN A 92 7.94 12.16 -3.27
C ASN A 92 9.32 11.98 -2.64
N ILE A 93 9.54 12.47 -1.42
CA ILE A 93 10.78 12.24 -0.67
C ILE A 93 10.95 10.74 -0.43
N GLY A 94 9.91 10.06 0.06
CA GLY A 94 9.93 8.61 0.28
C GLY A 94 10.21 7.83 -1.02
N GLY A 95 9.60 8.23 -2.13
CA GLY A 95 9.84 7.65 -3.44
C GLY A 95 11.28 7.81 -3.91
N ALA A 96 11.83 9.03 -3.81
CA ALA A 96 13.22 9.31 -4.15
C ALA A 96 14.21 8.54 -3.27
N SER A 97 13.99 8.52 -1.96
CA SER A 97 14.81 7.74 -1.01
C SER A 97 14.73 6.24 -1.27
N GLY A 98 13.53 5.72 -1.59
CA GLY A 98 13.34 4.32 -1.93
C GLY A 98 14.08 3.91 -3.21
N ILE A 99 14.05 4.75 -4.24
CA ILE A 99 14.82 4.53 -5.48
C ILE A 99 16.33 4.59 -5.20
N ALA A 100 16.79 5.55 -4.41
CA ALA A 100 18.20 5.64 -4.03
C ALA A 100 18.67 4.40 -3.27
N PHE A 101 17.87 3.92 -2.31
CA PHE A 101 18.13 2.67 -1.59
C PHE A 101 18.13 1.45 -2.53
N ALA A 102 17.21 1.39 -3.48
CA ALA A 102 17.16 0.31 -4.47
C ALA A 102 18.43 0.22 -5.30
N ILE A 103 18.96 1.37 -5.76
CA ILE A 103 20.23 1.44 -6.50
C ILE A 103 21.40 1.05 -5.61
N PHE A 104 21.44 1.56 -4.37
CA PHE A 104 22.48 1.22 -3.40
C PHE A 104 22.53 -0.29 -3.13
N LEU A 105 21.39 -0.92 -2.89
CA LEU A 105 21.30 -2.34 -2.60
C LEU A 105 21.68 -3.19 -3.81
N THR A 106 21.14 -2.87 -4.99
CA THR A 106 21.42 -3.64 -6.22
C THR A 106 22.89 -3.59 -6.63
N ARG A 107 23.61 -2.50 -6.34
CA ARG A 107 25.06 -2.39 -6.60
C ARG A 107 25.93 -3.32 -5.75
N HIS A 108 25.42 -3.89 -4.66
CA HIS A 108 26.17 -4.86 -3.85
C HIS A 108 26.17 -6.27 -4.45
N PHE A 109 25.40 -6.51 -5.52
CA PHE A 109 25.29 -7.80 -6.18
C PHE A 109 25.94 -7.73 -7.56
N ASP A 110 26.72 -8.76 -7.89
CA ASP A 110 27.37 -8.87 -9.20
C ASP A 110 26.37 -9.11 -10.34
N ASP A 111 25.22 -9.70 -10.01
CA ASP A 111 24.15 -10.01 -10.96
C ASP A 111 22.87 -9.23 -10.65
N PHE A 112 22.34 -8.55 -11.67
CA PHE A 112 21.12 -7.75 -11.58
C PHE A 112 19.93 -8.57 -11.07
N ARG A 113 19.82 -9.84 -11.48
CA ARG A 113 18.72 -10.71 -11.09
C ARG A 113 18.75 -10.99 -9.59
N SER A 114 19.93 -11.28 -9.03
CA SER A 114 20.13 -11.46 -7.60
C SER A 114 19.81 -10.18 -6.82
N GLY A 115 20.30 -9.03 -7.30
CA GLY A 115 20.03 -7.72 -6.69
C GLY A 115 18.55 -7.35 -6.69
N TYR A 116 17.85 -7.54 -7.82
CA TYR A 116 16.41 -7.30 -7.92
C TYR A 116 15.62 -8.21 -6.97
N ARG A 117 16.00 -9.50 -6.87
CA ARG A 117 15.36 -10.43 -5.94
C ARG A 117 15.55 -9.99 -4.48
N ALA A 118 16.77 -9.60 -4.11
CA ALA A 118 17.06 -9.08 -2.78
C ALA A 118 16.26 -7.81 -2.47
N LEU A 119 16.13 -6.90 -3.44
CA LEU A 119 15.33 -5.69 -3.33
C LEU A 119 13.84 -5.99 -3.10
N MET A 120 13.27 -6.91 -3.86
CA MET A 120 11.87 -7.31 -3.69
C MET A 120 11.61 -7.98 -2.34
N LEU A 121 12.55 -8.79 -1.83
CA LEU A 121 12.46 -9.38 -0.49
C LEU A 121 12.58 -8.31 0.61
N ALA A 122 13.50 -7.36 0.47
CA ALA A 122 13.63 -6.24 1.40
C ALA A 122 12.33 -5.41 1.43
N LEU A 123 11.75 -5.12 0.26
CA LEU A 123 10.46 -4.45 0.15
C LEU A 123 9.36 -5.24 0.86
N ALA A 124 9.28 -6.55 0.64
CA ALA A 124 8.30 -7.42 1.29
C ALA A 124 8.41 -7.37 2.82
N VAL A 125 9.63 -7.42 3.37
CA VAL A 125 9.88 -7.30 4.82
C VAL A 125 9.46 -5.94 5.35
N ILE A 126 9.85 -4.85 4.69
CA ILE A 126 9.50 -3.48 5.11
C ILE A 126 7.99 -3.30 5.11
N VAL A 127 7.30 -3.70 4.03
CA VAL A 127 5.85 -3.58 3.93
C VAL A 127 5.15 -4.49 4.94
N MET A 128 5.67 -5.68 5.22
CA MET A 128 5.12 -6.58 6.24
C MET A 128 5.22 -5.97 7.64
N ILE A 129 6.35 -5.34 8.00
CA ILE A 129 6.51 -4.62 9.28
C ILE A 129 5.49 -3.48 9.39
N VAL A 130 5.29 -2.72 8.30
CA VAL A 130 4.28 -1.64 8.26
C VAL A 130 2.87 -2.21 8.40
N ALA A 131 2.55 -3.30 7.69
CA ALA A 131 1.26 -3.97 7.75
C ALA A 131 0.94 -4.46 9.16
N VAL A 132 1.91 -5.09 9.83
CA VAL A 132 1.76 -5.55 11.22
C VAL A 132 1.60 -4.36 12.15
N SER A 133 2.42 -3.31 12.01
CA SER A 133 2.32 -2.10 12.84
C SER A 133 0.97 -1.41 12.69
N CYS A 134 0.48 -1.23 11.46
CA CYS A 134 -0.85 -0.69 11.19
C CYS A 134 -1.95 -1.57 11.76
N HIS A 135 -1.83 -2.90 11.66
CA HIS A 135 -2.80 -3.83 12.24
C HIS A 135 -2.82 -3.76 13.77
N MET A 136 -1.65 -3.64 14.42
CA MET A 136 -1.55 -3.48 15.88
C MET A 136 -2.15 -2.16 16.37
N LEU A 137 -1.92 -1.06 15.65
CA LEU A 137 -2.50 0.25 15.97
C LEU A 137 -4.01 0.31 15.71
N ALA A 138 -4.51 -0.47 14.74
CA ALA A 138 -5.93 -0.57 14.44
C ALA A 138 -6.68 -1.56 15.35
N SER A 139 -5.97 -2.38 16.14
CA SER A 139 -6.53 -3.28 17.15
C SER A 139 -6.61 -2.55 18.52
N PRO A 140 -7.46 -2.96 19.47
CA PRO A 140 -8.60 -2.21 20.03
C PRO A 140 -8.27 -1.34 21.27
N ARG A 141 -7.36 -0.36 21.17
CA ARG A 141 -7.14 0.61 22.27
C ARG A 141 -8.05 1.85 22.25
N ALA A 142 -8.89 2.03 21.23
CA ALA A 142 -9.79 3.18 21.12
C ALA A 142 -11.17 2.99 21.77
N GLN A 143 -11.47 1.83 22.38
CA GLN A 143 -12.78 1.54 22.96
C GLN A 143 -12.83 1.68 24.50
N VAL A 144 -11.69 1.79 25.18
CA VAL A 144 -11.63 1.84 26.65
C VAL A 144 -11.76 3.27 27.22
N ASP A 145 -11.44 4.31 26.43
CA ASP A 145 -11.50 5.70 26.91
C ASP A 145 -12.84 6.41 26.62
N GLY A 146 -13.78 5.75 25.92
CA GLY A 146 -15.07 6.32 25.52
C GLY A 146 -16.24 6.04 26.47
N GLU A 147 -16.09 5.11 27.43
CA GLU A 147 -17.14 4.74 28.39
C GLU A 147 -16.91 5.34 29.79
N ALA A 148 -15.86 6.15 29.97
CA ALA A 148 -15.51 6.77 31.26
C ALA A 148 -15.70 8.31 31.29
N ARG A 149 -16.52 8.89 30.40
CA ARG A 149 -16.93 10.30 30.45
C ARG A 149 -18.40 10.51 30.14
#